data_AF-A0A348UWN9-F1
#
_entry.id   AF-A0A348UWN9-F1
#
_cell.length_a   1.000
_cell.length_b   1.000
_cell.length_c   1.000
_cell.angle_alpha   90.00
_cell.angle_beta   90.00
_cell.angle_gamma   90.00
#
_symmetry.space_group_name_H-M   'P 1'
#
loop_
_entity.id
_entity.type
_entity.pdbx_description
1 polymer ?
#
loop_
_entity_poly.entity_id
_entity_poly.type
_entity_poly.pdbx_seq_one_letter_code
_entity_poly.pdbx_strand_id
1 'polypeptide(L)'
;MDESAFDSLTGLGTLSINFSPGTAGDYFIGGFFDHEITEEENYNVSDETGEAIGTPVAGQSWEIDEPGYSFGNIYYNLLDGTLDNKIFNDKTTAGGETIENDVSMAMGWNFTLGNERDIATVDFILSDTAPTSGFYLVHTDPDSEYSIYLSSELTIVPEPGTLLLMGCGLAGLALFGRRQNWTDKKNS
;
A
#
# COMPACT_ATOMS: atom_id res chain seq x y z
N MET A 1 8.96 4.91 -7.30
CA MET A 1 8.33 5.65 -6.21
C MET A 1 8.23 7.10 -6.63
N ASP A 2 7.06 7.69 -6.47
CA ASP A 2 6.80 9.12 -6.62
C ASP A 2 6.55 9.68 -5.21
N GLU A 3 7.33 10.70 -4.85
CA GLU A 3 7.31 11.38 -3.56
C GLU A 3 6.94 12.87 -3.72
N SER A 4 6.46 13.29 -4.89
CA SER A 4 6.16 14.70 -5.17
C SER A 4 5.06 15.31 -4.29
N ALA A 5 4.24 14.46 -3.67
CA ALA A 5 3.22 14.82 -2.70
C ALA A 5 3.61 14.49 -1.24
N PHE A 6 4.87 14.13 -1.00
CA PHE A 6 5.42 13.83 0.31
C PHE A 6 6.34 14.97 0.77
N ASP A 7 6.16 15.42 2.00
CA ASP A 7 7.03 16.41 2.62
C ASP A 7 8.04 15.70 3.53
N SER A 8 9.28 15.59 3.04
CA SER A 8 10.37 14.95 3.80
C SER A 8 10.75 15.67 5.09
N LEU A 9 10.33 16.92 5.30
CA LEU A 9 10.60 17.64 6.55
C LEU A 9 9.64 17.24 7.66
N THR A 10 8.38 16.98 7.31
CA THR A 10 7.33 16.60 8.27
C THR A 10 7.10 15.10 8.32
N GLY A 11 7.55 14.37 7.30
CA GLY A 11 7.25 12.95 7.13
C GLY A 11 5.79 12.69 6.74
N LEU A 12 5.04 13.71 6.31
CA LEU A 12 3.62 13.62 5.96
C LEU A 12 3.41 13.75 4.45
N GLY A 13 2.24 13.31 3.97
CA GLY A 13 1.85 13.35 2.57
C GLY A 13 1.73 11.97 1.95
N THR A 14 1.89 11.88 0.63
CA THR A 14 1.65 10.64 -0.11
C THR A 14 2.91 10.13 -0.79
N LEU A 15 3.25 8.86 -0.52
CA LEU A 15 4.23 8.10 -1.27
C LEU A 15 3.51 7.14 -2.21
N SER A 16 3.76 7.27 -3.51
CA SER A 16 3.12 6.43 -4.53
C SER A 16 4.11 5.46 -5.17
N ILE A 17 3.73 4.19 -5.24
CA ILE A 17 4.48 3.13 -5.90
C ILE A 17 3.69 2.68 -7.12
N ASN A 18 4.14 3.12 -8.30
CA ASN A 18 3.70 2.59 -9.58
C ASN A 18 4.56 1.37 -9.96
N PHE A 19 3.92 0.21 -10.03
CA PHE A 19 4.54 -1.09 -10.23
C PHE A 19 4.00 -1.78 -11.49
N SER A 20 4.90 -2.02 -12.44
CA SER A 20 4.63 -2.73 -13.69
C SER A 20 5.78 -3.72 -13.96
N PRO A 21 5.68 -4.96 -13.46
CA PRO A 21 6.79 -5.92 -13.50
C PRO A 21 6.99 -6.57 -14.88
N GLY A 22 6.10 -6.31 -15.85
CA GLY A 22 6.19 -6.90 -17.19
C GLY A 22 5.83 -8.39 -17.23
N THR A 23 5.28 -8.96 -16.16
CA THR A 23 4.87 -10.37 -16.10
C THR A 23 3.70 -10.57 -15.15
N ALA A 24 2.86 -11.56 -15.46
CA ALA A 24 1.76 -11.96 -14.59
C ALA A 24 2.31 -12.67 -13.34
N GLY A 25 1.65 -12.50 -12.19
CA GLY A 25 2.10 -13.11 -10.95
C GLY A 25 1.43 -12.51 -9.72
N ASP A 26 1.78 -13.09 -8.57
CA ASP A 26 1.41 -12.59 -7.25
C ASP A 26 2.56 -11.74 -6.70
N TYR A 27 2.22 -10.60 -6.13
CA TYR A 27 3.17 -9.59 -5.69
C TYR A 27 2.79 -9.04 -4.32
N PHE A 28 3.81 -8.57 -3.62
CA PHE A 28 3.69 -7.84 -2.37
C PHE A 28 4.34 -6.46 -2.50
N ILE A 29 3.63 -5.43 -2.06
CA ILE A 29 4.17 -4.08 -1.87
C ILE A 29 3.82 -3.66 -0.45
N GLY A 30 4.82 -3.24 0.32
CA GLY A 30 4.61 -2.74 1.67
C GLY A 30 5.45 -1.50 1.96
N GLY A 31 4.99 -0.72 2.94
CA GLY A 31 5.65 0.47 3.48
C GLY A 31 5.87 0.30 4.98
N PHE A 32 6.97 0.88 5.47
CA PHE A 32 7.37 0.95 6.86
C PHE A 32 7.55 2.42 7.23
N PHE A 33 6.98 2.83 8.35
CA PHE A 33 6.98 4.21 8.81
C PHE A 33 7.29 4.24 10.30
N ASP A 34 8.36 4.95 10.64
CA ASP A 34 8.94 5.05 11.97
C ASP A 34 9.07 6.54 12.27
N HIS A 35 7.98 7.11 12.78
CA HIS A 35 7.85 8.55 13.01
C HIS A 35 8.17 8.85 14.45
N GLU A 36 9.19 9.65 14.69
CA GLU A 36 9.44 10.21 16.02
C GLU A 36 8.49 11.41 16.22
N ILE A 37 7.48 11.24 17.07
CA ILE A 37 6.49 12.28 17.37
C ILE A 37 6.58 12.82 18.80
N THR A 38 7.50 12.30 19.61
CA THR A 38 7.72 12.75 20.99
C THR A 38 8.23 14.20 21.03
N GLU A 39 7.73 15.01 21.97
CA GLU A 39 8.28 16.34 22.24
C GLU A 39 9.71 16.28 22.83
N GLU A 40 10.63 17.05 22.25
CA GLU A 40 12.06 17.14 22.64
C GLU A 40 12.30 17.46 24.14
N GLU A 41 11.29 17.91 24.88
CA GLU A 41 11.45 18.33 26.28
C GLU A 41 11.62 17.17 27.28
N ASN A 42 11.20 15.94 26.96
CA ASN A 42 11.22 14.82 27.91
C ASN A 42 12.05 13.57 27.52
N TYR A 43 12.58 13.45 26.30
CA TYR A 43 13.36 12.27 25.83
C TYR A 43 12.71 10.89 26.11
N ASN A 44 11.42 10.88 26.46
CA ASN A 44 10.69 9.68 26.82
C ASN A 44 10.01 9.17 25.56
N VAL A 45 10.81 8.68 24.61
CA VAL A 45 10.39 8.06 23.33
C VAL A 45 9.62 6.74 23.54
N SER A 46 8.99 6.59 24.69
CA SER A 46 8.59 5.30 25.21
C SER A 46 7.19 5.35 25.78
N ASP A 47 6.31 6.22 25.33
CA ASP A 47 4.89 6.16 25.67
C ASP A 47 3.96 6.28 24.47
N GLU A 48 4.54 6.34 23.27
CA GLU A 48 3.81 6.30 22.02
C GLU A 48 3.03 4.99 21.89
N THR A 49 1.84 5.06 21.30
CA THR A 49 0.95 3.90 21.13
C THR A 49 0.38 3.89 19.73
N GLY A 50 -0.01 2.70 19.27
CA GLY A 50 -0.72 2.58 18.02
C GLY A 50 -2.08 1.89 18.13
N GLU A 51 -2.97 2.27 17.22
CA GLU A 51 -4.32 1.74 17.08
C GLU A 51 -4.62 1.43 15.60
N ALA A 52 -5.46 0.43 15.34
CA ALA A 52 -5.97 0.14 14.02
C ALA A 52 -7.48 0.40 13.95
N ILE A 53 -7.89 1.27 13.03
CA ILE A 53 -9.30 1.66 12.85
C ILE A 53 -9.86 1.06 11.56
N GLY A 54 -11.07 0.50 11.66
CA GLY A 54 -11.79 -0.06 10.53
C GLY A 54 -11.52 -1.56 10.33
N THR A 55 -11.60 -2.03 9.09
CA THR A 55 -11.31 -3.43 8.73
C THR A 55 -10.51 -3.45 7.44
N PRO A 56 -9.33 -4.11 7.42
CA PRO A 56 -8.52 -4.18 6.21
C PRO A 56 -9.31 -4.86 5.10
N VAL A 57 -9.14 -4.38 3.88
CA VAL A 57 -9.76 -5.01 2.71
C VAL A 57 -8.96 -6.23 2.26
N ALA A 58 -9.51 -7.02 1.33
CA ALA A 58 -8.81 -8.20 0.82
C ALA A 58 -7.44 -7.83 0.21
N GLY A 59 -6.41 -8.58 0.59
CA GLY A 59 -5.03 -8.34 0.16
C GLY A 59 -4.28 -7.33 1.03
N GLN A 60 -4.96 -6.50 1.81
CA GLN A 60 -4.33 -5.56 2.72
C GLN A 60 -3.91 -6.25 4.02
N SER A 61 -2.68 -6.03 4.46
CA SER A 61 -2.11 -6.49 5.72
C SER A 61 -1.40 -5.35 6.42
N TRP A 62 -1.30 -5.40 7.74
CA TRP A 62 -0.69 -4.34 8.54
C TRP A 62 -0.05 -4.90 9.80
N GLU A 63 0.77 -4.10 10.44
CA GLU A 63 1.34 -4.37 11.75
C GLU A 63 1.72 -3.06 12.43
N ILE A 64 1.58 -3.01 13.75
CA ILE A 64 2.14 -1.97 14.60
C ILE A 64 3.02 -2.68 15.62
N ASP A 65 4.28 -2.29 15.72
CA ASP A 65 5.27 -2.91 16.61
C ASP A 65 6.45 -1.95 16.82
N GLU A 66 7.34 -2.28 17.75
CA GLU A 66 8.61 -1.59 17.92
C GLU A 66 9.45 -1.70 16.62
N PRO A 67 10.12 -0.62 16.17
CA PRO A 67 10.80 -0.55 14.86
C PRO A 67 11.98 -1.50 14.66
N GLY A 68 12.40 -2.24 15.68
CA GLY A 68 13.46 -3.25 15.67
C GLY A 68 14.73 -2.86 16.43
N TYR A 69 14.70 -1.86 17.32
CA TYR A 69 15.85 -1.44 18.11
C TYR A 69 16.09 -2.37 19.31
N SER A 70 15.02 -2.77 20.01
CA SER A 70 15.11 -3.62 21.21
C SER A 70 14.34 -4.94 21.08
N PHE A 71 13.19 -4.93 20.41
CA PHE A 71 12.33 -6.09 20.16
C PHE A 71 11.44 -5.80 18.94
N GLY A 72 10.50 -6.67 18.62
CA GLY A 72 9.61 -6.49 17.46
C GLY A 72 10.09 -7.21 16.20
N ASN A 73 9.12 -7.61 15.37
CA ASN A 73 9.35 -8.35 14.13
C ASN A 73 8.74 -7.68 12.90
N ILE A 74 8.15 -6.48 13.04
CA ILE A 74 7.54 -5.72 11.95
C ILE A 74 8.43 -5.55 10.72
N TYR A 75 9.71 -5.20 10.89
CA TYR A 75 10.64 -5.07 9.77
C TYR A 75 10.84 -6.39 9.03
N TYR A 76 10.97 -7.50 9.77
CA TYR A 76 11.14 -8.83 9.18
C TYR A 76 9.85 -9.33 8.52
N ASN A 77 8.70 -9.13 9.18
CA ASN A 77 7.39 -9.47 8.62
C ASN A 77 7.10 -8.67 7.36
N LEU A 78 7.51 -7.40 7.30
CA LEU A 78 7.39 -6.60 6.09
C LEU A 78 8.25 -7.17 4.96
N LEU A 79 9.52 -7.46 5.21
CA LEU A 79 10.42 -8.03 4.20
C LEU A 79 9.94 -9.38 3.66
N ASP A 80 9.35 -10.20 4.53
CA ASP A 80 8.83 -11.52 4.18
C ASP A 80 7.38 -11.47 3.63
N GLY A 81 6.73 -10.30 3.64
CA GLY A 81 5.33 -10.14 3.22
C GLY A 81 4.31 -10.81 4.14
N THR A 82 4.65 -10.95 5.43
CA THR A 82 3.91 -11.69 6.45
C THR A 82 3.38 -10.82 7.59
N LEU A 83 3.10 -9.53 7.34
CA LEU A 83 2.44 -8.64 8.31
C LEU A 83 1.17 -9.30 8.86
N ASP A 84 1.03 -9.37 10.18
CA ASP A 84 0.13 -10.33 10.82
C ASP A 84 -1.18 -9.74 11.37
N ASN A 85 -1.44 -8.45 11.10
CA ASN A 85 -2.61 -7.68 11.52
C ASN A 85 -2.74 -7.58 13.04
N LYS A 86 -1.62 -7.38 13.74
CA LYS A 86 -1.59 -7.18 15.17
C LYS A 86 -0.86 -5.90 15.58
N ILE A 87 -1.13 -5.55 16.82
CA ILE A 87 -0.47 -4.49 17.56
C ILE A 87 0.39 -5.19 18.62
N PHE A 88 1.70 -4.95 18.59
CA PHE A 88 2.69 -5.47 19.52
C PHE A 88 3.32 -4.32 20.29
N ASN A 89 2.60 -3.83 21.31
CA ASN A 89 3.08 -2.73 22.15
C ASN A 89 3.81 -3.23 23.41
N ASP A 90 4.18 -4.51 23.50
CA ASP A 90 4.46 -5.15 24.79
C ASP A 90 5.87 -5.71 24.93
N LYS A 91 6.66 -5.06 25.79
CA LYS A 91 7.61 -5.78 26.65
C LYS A 91 6.90 -6.17 27.92
N THR A 92 6.35 -7.39 27.97
CA THR A 92 6.14 -8.08 29.24
C THR A 92 7.51 -8.55 29.70
N THR A 93 8.25 -7.67 30.39
CA THR A 93 9.44 -8.16 31.09
C THR A 93 9.00 -9.16 32.16
N ALA A 94 9.82 -10.19 32.41
CA ALA A 94 9.63 -11.12 33.52
C ALA A 94 9.63 -10.35 34.86
N GLY A 95 8.45 -9.87 35.27
CA GLY A 95 8.26 -8.84 36.29
C GLY A 95 6.88 -8.17 36.23
N GLY A 96 6.20 -8.20 35.07
CA GLY A 96 4.81 -7.75 34.93
C GLY A 96 4.64 -6.24 34.74
N GLU A 97 5.72 -5.51 34.47
CA GLU A 97 5.64 -4.12 34.02
C GLU A 97 5.61 -4.08 32.49
N THR A 98 4.50 -3.56 31.95
CA THR A 98 4.40 -3.08 30.56
C THR A 98 5.37 -1.92 30.45
N ILE A 99 6.43 -2.11 29.67
CA ILE A 99 7.25 -0.97 29.26
C ILE A 99 6.50 -0.39 28.08
N GLU A 100 6.02 0.82 28.27
CA GLU A 100 5.53 1.71 27.22
C GLU A 100 6.70 1.91 26.24
N ASN A 101 6.48 1.88 24.91
CA ASN A 101 7.57 1.92 23.92
C ASN A 101 7.13 2.62 22.63
N ASP A 102 8.10 3.24 21.96
CA ASP A 102 8.09 3.64 20.55
C ASP A 102 7.38 2.60 19.66
N VAL A 103 6.55 3.08 18.75
CA VAL A 103 5.83 2.24 17.79
C VAL A 103 6.10 2.71 16.37
N SER A 104 6.21 1.73 15.49
CA SER A 104 6.26 1.93 14.05
C SER A 104 5.04 1.31 13.39
N MET A 105 4.70 1.82 12.21
CA MET A 105 3.57 1.37 11.42
C MET A 105 4.02 0.74 10.11
N ALA A 106 3.49 -0.44 9.80
CA ALA A 106 3.68 -1.07 8.51
C ALA A 106 2.33 -1.43 7.88
N MET A 107 2.22 -1.21 6.58
CA MET A 107 1.06 -1.62 5.80
C MET A 107 1.52 -2.19 4.47
N GLY A 108 0.82 -3.21 3.98
CA GLY A 108 1.17 -3.88 2.74
C GLY A 108 -0.03 -4.45 2.00
N TRP A 109 0.22 -4.77 0.73
CA TRP A 109 -0.76 -5.26 -0.22
C TRP A 109 -0.22 -6.49 -0.92
N ASN A 110 -0.94 -7.60 -0.78
CA ASN A 110 -0.83 -8.79 -1.60
C ASN A 110 -1.82 -8.70 -2.75
N PHE A 111 -1.35 -8.81 -3.99
CA PHE A 111 -2.20 -8.70 -5.17
C PHE A 111 -1.69 -9.53 -6.34
N THR A 112 -2.58 -9.83 -7.28
CA THR A 112 -2.28 -10.58 -8.50
C THR A 112 -2.39 -9.66 -9.70
N LEU A 113 -1.37 -9.66 -10.56
CA LEU A 113 -1.44 -9.08 -11.91
C LEU A 113 -1.70 -10.20 -12.92
N GLY A 114 -2.76 -10.06 -13.72
CA GLY A 114 -3.23 -11.10 -14.62
C GLY A 114 -2.47 -11.15 -15.94
N ASN A 115 -1.80 -10.05 -16.32
CA ASN A 115 -1.01 -9.99 -17.54
C ASN A 115 0.22 -9.09 -17.40
N GLU A 116 1.09 -9.15 -18.41
CA GLU A 116 2.36 -8.41 -18.50
C GLU A 116 2.23 -6.88 -18.59
N ARG A 117 1.02 -6.35 -18.81
CA ARG A 117 0.76 -4.92 -19.00
C ARG A 117 -0.15 -4.32 -17.94
N ASP A 118 -0.57 -5.12 -16.96
CA ASP A 118 -1.27 -4.60 -15.80
C ASP A 118 -0.32 -3.72 -14.99
N ILE A 119 -0.88 -2.66 -14.41
CA ILE A 119 -0.15 -1.71 -13.58
C ILE A 119 -0.85 -1.66 -12.23
N ALA A 120 -0.09 -1.88 -11.15
CA ALA A 120 -0.53 -1.62 -9.79
C ALA A 120 0.03 -0.27 -9.31
N THR A 121 -0.82 0.54 -8.71
CA THR A 121 -0.43 1.73 -7.96
C THR A 121 -0.80 1.51 -6.50
N VAL A 122 0.18 1.59 -5.61
CA VAL A 122 -0.03 1.61 -4.16
C VAL A 122 0.32 2.99 -3.64
N ASP A 123 -0.65 3.65 -3.03
CA ASP A 123 -0.45 4.94 -2.36
C ASP A 123 -0.41 4.70 -0.85
N PHE A 124 0.63 5.18 -0.19
CA PHE A 124 0.72 5.27 1.28
C PHE A 124 0.52 6.73 1.67
N ILE A 125 -0.43 6.98 2.56
CA ILE A 125 -0.89 8.32 2.91
C ILE A 125 -0.68 8.53 4.41
N LEU A 126 0.18 9.48 4.75
CA LEU A 126 0.48 9.92 6.11
C LEU A 126 -0.13 11.30 6.33
N SER A 127 -0.90 11.46 7.40
CA SER A 127 -1.58 12.72 7.71
C SER A 127 -1.65 12.95 9.21
N ASP A 128 -1.76 14.21 9.61
CA ASP A 128 -2.14 14.64 10.96
C ASP A 128 -3.67 14.66 11.16
N THR A 129 -4.43 14.32 10.12
CA THR A 129 -5.88 14.36 10.11
C THR A 129 -6.44 12.96 9.84
N ALA A 130 -7.26 12.46 10.76
CA ALA A 130 -7.87 11.14 10.65
C ALA A 130 -8.70 10.99 9.37
N PRO A 131 -8.54 9.88 8.61
CA PRO A 131 -9.45 9.53 7.54
C PRO A 131 -10.89 9.41 8.03
N THR A 132 -11.85 9.94 7.26
CA THR A 132 -13.28 9.90 7.63
C THR A 132 -13.93 8.52 7.43
N SER A 133 -13.27 7.61 6.71
CA SER A 133 -13.72 6.25 6.44
C SER A 133 -12.55 5.37 5.98
N GLY A 134 -12.78 4.06 5.87
CA GLY A 134 -11.78 3.09 5.41
C GLY A 134 -11.00 2.46 6.57
N PHE A 135 -9.90 1.79 6.21
CA PHE A 135 -8.96 1.21 7.15
C PHE A 135 -7.71 2.10 7.26
N TYR A 136 -7.29 2.38 8.49
CA TYR A 136 -6.06 3.14 8.75
C TYR A 136 -5.46 2.76 10.10
N LEU A 137 -4.16 3.03 10.24
CA LEU A 137 -3.42 2.93 11.49
C LEU A 137 -3.25 4.32 12.09
N VAL A 138 -3.10 4.35 13.40
CA VAL A 138 -2.87 5.55 14.20
C VAL A 138 -1.60 5.32 15.00
N HIS A 139 -0.77 6.35 15.07
CA HIS A 139 0.37 6.47 15.98
C HIS A 139 0.14 7.73 16.80
N THR A 140 0.08 7.58 18.12
CA THR A 140 -0.29 8.64 19.06
C THR A 140 0.78 8.79 20.13
N ASP A 141 1.23 10.02 20.33
CA ASP A 141 1.96 10.45 21.52
C ASP A 141 0.94 10.92 22.58
N PRO A 142 0.83 10.23 23.73
CA PRO A 142 -0.15 10.57 24.76
C PRO A 142 0.18 11.86 25.52
N ASP A 143 1.44 12.29 25.55
CA ASP A 143 1.88 13.48 26.28
C ASP A 143 1.62 14.77 25.48
N SER A 144 1.79 14.74 24.15
CA SER A 144 1.49 15.87 23.26
C SER A 144 0.07 15.86 22.67
N GLU A 145 -0.66 14.75 22.81
CA GLU A 145 -1.92 14.44 22.10
C GLU A 145 -1.77 14.52 20.56
N TYR A 146 -0.54 14.51 20.02
CA TYR A 146 -0.31 14.49 18.58
C TYR A 146 -0.53 13.08 18.02
N SER A 147 -1.03 13.00 16.79
CA SER A 147 -1.23 11.71 16.14
C SER A 147 -0.96 11.78 14.65
N ILE A 148 -0.33 10.72 14.15
CA ILE A 148 -0.14 10.47 12.74
C ILE A 148 -1.04 9.31 12.32
N TYR A 149 -1.67 9.46 11.17
CA TYR A 149 -2.57 8.49 10.59
C TYR A 149 -1.94 7.94 9.31
N LEU A 150 -1.83 6.62 9.22
CA LEU A 150 -1.38 5.91 8.02
C LEU A 150 -2.56 5.19 7.37
N SER A 151 -2.87 5.53 6.13
CA SER A 151 -3.76 4.75 5.28
C SER A 151 -3.06 4.34 3.98
N SER A 152 -3.64 3.40 3.26
CA SER A 152 -3.14 3.01 1.94
C SER A 152 -4.24 2.54 1.01
N GLU A 153 -4.03 2.79 -0.28
CA GLU A 153 -4.92 2.37 -1.35
C GLU A 153 -4.15 1.61 -2.44
N LEU A 154 -4.73 0.52 -2.93
CA LEU A 154 -4.24 -0.21 -4.10
C LEU A 154 -5.21 -0.03 -5.26
N THR A 155 -4.69 0.45 -6.39
CA THR A 155 -5.40 0.49 -7.67
C THR A 155 -4.69 -0.40 -8.68
N ILE A 156 -5.41 -1.33 -9.30
CA ILE A 156 -4.92 -2.13 -10.43
C ILE A 156 -5.65 -1.69 -11.69
N VAL A 157 -4.89 -1.27 -12.70
CA VAL A 157 -5.41 -0.90 -14.02
C VAL A 157 -5.07 -2.02 -14.99
N PRO A 158 -6.08 -2.79 -15.47
CA PRO A 158 -5.85 -3.79 -16.48
C PRO A 158 -5.43 -3.16 -17.80
N GLU A 159 -4.64 -3.86 -18.62
CA GLU A 159 -4.38 -3.40 -19.99
C GLU A 159 -5.71 -3.14 -20.71
N PRO A 160 -5.91 -1.96 -21.32
CA PRO A 160 -7.05 -1.73 -22.17
C PRO A 160 -7.12 -2.78 -23.28
N GLY A 161 -8.30 -3.35 -23.54
CA GLY A 161 -8.56 -4.32 -24.62
C GLY A 161 -8.35 -3.78 -26.04
N THR A 162 -7.57 -2.72 -26.21
CA THR A 162 -7.26 -2.03 -27.46
C THR A 162 -6.67 -2.96 -28.52
N LEU A 163 -5.84 -3.94 -28.14
CA LEU A 163 -5.34 -4.93 -29.09
C LEU A 163 -6.44 -5.87 -29.61
N LEU A 164 -7.37 -6.28 -28.73
CA LEU A 164 -8.54 -7.04 -29.14
C LEU A 164 -9.43 -6.20 -30.07
N LEU A 165 -9.68 -4.94 -29.71
CA LEU A 165 -10.46 -4.02 -30.53
C LEU A 165 -9.81 -3.75 -31.89
N MET A 166 -8.50 -3.52 -31.92
CA MET A 166 -7.72 -3.36 -33.15
C MET A 166 -7.78 -4.64 -34.00
N GLY A 167 -7.61 -5.81 -33.39
CA GLY A 167 -7.72 -7.10 -34.06
C GLY A 167 -9.11 -7.31 -34.69
N CYS A 168 -10.18 -7.04 -33.94
CA CYS A 168 -11.55 -7.09 -34.44
C CYS A 168 -11.79 -6.10 -35.59
N GLY A 169 -11.26 -4.87 -35.48
CA GLY A 169 -11.36 -3.85 -36.52
C GLY A 169 -10.68 -4.27 -37.83
N LEU A 170 -9.45 -4.79 -37.74
CA LEU A 170 -8.71 -5.30 -38.90
C LEU A 170 -9.39 -6.53 -39.53
N ALA A 171 -9.90 -7.45 -38.71
CA ALA A 171 -10.64 -8.62 -39.20
C ALA A 171 -11.93 -8.20 -39.92
N GLY A 172 -12.67 -7.22 -39.37
CA GLY A 172 -13.84 -6.63 -40.00
C GLY A 172 -13.51 -6.02 -41.37
N LEU A 173 -12.48 -5.17 -41.46
CA LEU A 173 -12.03 -4.56 -42.71
C LEU A 173 -11.62 -5.60 -43.76
N ALA A 174 -10.91 -6.65 -43.35
CA ALA A 174 -10.50 -7.73 -44.26
C ALA A 174 -11.70 -8.53 -44.81
N LEU A 175 -12.70 -8.80 -43.97
CA LEU A 175 -13.93 -9.48 -44.38
C LEU A 175 -14.77 -8.61 -45.34
N PHE A 176 -14.90 -7.31 -45.06
CA PHE A 176 -15.57 -6.37 -45.96
C PHE A 176 -14.86 -6.24 -47.31
N GLY A 177 -13.53 -6.10 -47.31
CA GLY A 177 -12.74 -6.03 -48.55
C GLY A 177 -12.82 -7.31 -49.40
N ARG A 178 -12.87 -8.49 -48.76
CA ARG A 178 -13.07 -9.77 -49.47
C ARG A 178 -14.46 -9.88 -50.12
N ARG A 179 -15.50 -9.38 -49.45
CA ARG A 179 -16.86 -9.39 -49.99
C ARG A 179 -17.00 -8.53 -51.23
N GLN A 180 -16.41 -7.34 -51.24
CA GLN A 180 -16.46 -6.41 -52.37
C GLN A 180 -15.78 -6.99 -53.64
N ASN A 181 -14.61 -7.60 -53.48
CA ASN A 181 -13.91 -8.27 -54.58
C ASN A 181 -14.69 -9.46 -55.17
N TRP A 182 -15.53 -10.12 -54.37
CA TRP A 182 -16.37 -11.23 -54.82
C TRP A 182 -17.61 -10.78 -55.59
N THR A 183 -18.20 -9.64 -55.20
CA THR A 183 -19.32 -9.03 -55.94
C THR A 183 -18.87 -8.49 -57.28
N ASP A 184 -17.69 -7.88 -57.38
CA ASP A 184 -17.18 -7.33 -58.63
C ASP A 184 -16.90 -8.43 -59.67
N LYS A 185 -16.42 -9.60 -59.23
CA LYS A 185 -16.23 -10.78 -60.10
C LYS A 185 -17.52 -11.42 -60.60
N LYS A 186 -18.65 -11.25 -59.89
CA LYS A 186 -19.95 -11.80 -60.34
C LYS A 186 -20.66 -10.91 -61.36
N ASN A 187 -20.26 -9.65 -61.48
CA ASN A 187 -20.88 -8.66 -62.35
C ASN A 187 -20.05 -8.36 -63.62
N SER A 188 -18.96 -9.11 -63.84
CA SER A 188 -18.15 -9.13 -65.06
C SER A 188 -18.40 -10.40 -65.88
#